data_AF-A0A967M434-F1
#
_entry.id   AF-A0A967M434-F1
#
_cell.length_a   1.000
_cell.length_b   1.000
_cell.length_c   1.000
_cell.angle_alpha   90.00
_cell.angle_beta   90.00
_cell.angle_gamma   90.00
#
_symmetry.space_group_name_H-M   'P 1'
#
loop_
_entity.id
_entity.type
_entity.pdbx_description
1 polymer ?
#
loop_
_entity_poly.entity_id
_entity_poly.type
_entity_poly.pdbx_seq_one_letter_code
_entity_poly.pdbx_strand_id
1 'polypeptide(L)'
;GVVYDRIHTRNLDEMGGYFPLVPVYGGVLIFTSMASLGLPGLNGFVSEFLVVRGAWPIFTFWTALSMLGLLFTGAYILKGIAKSLH
;
A
#
# COMPACT_ATOMS: atom_id res chain seq x y z
N GLY A 1 -2.09 12.04 -14.35
CA GLY A 1 -1.87 10.66 -13.85
C GLY A 1 -3.12 9.91 -14.21
N VAL A 2 -3.02 8.72 -14.82
CA VAL A 2 -4.07 8.20 -15.73
C VAL A 2 -5.49 8.26 -15.16
N VAL A 3 -5.68 7.97 -13.87
CA VAL A 3 -6.99 8.07 -13.19
C VAL A 3 -7.49 9.51 -13.15
N TYR A 4 -6.67 10.45 -12.70
CA TYR A 4 -6.99 11.88 -12.65
C TYR A 4 -7.34 12.45 -14.03
N ASP A 5 -6.63 12.05 -15.08
CA ASP A 5 -6.87 12.58 -16.43
C ASP A 5 -8.24 12.16 -16.98
N ARG A 6 -8.87 11.13 -16.39
CA ARG A 6 -10.23 10.67 -16.74
C ARG A 6 -11.32 11.35 -15.92
N ILE A 7 -11.09 11.57 -14.63
CA ILE A 7 -12.13 12.00 -13.68
C ILE A 7 -11.97 13.44 -13.19
N HIS A 8 -10.82 14.05 -13.41
CA HIS A 8 -10.43 15.41 -13.00
C HIS A 8 -10.58 15.73 -11.50
N THR A 9 -10.85 14.73 -10.66
CA THR A 9 -10.91 14.82 -9.20
C THR A 9 -9.79 13.99 -8.55
N ARG A 10 -9.30 14.46 -7.40
CA ARG A 10 -8.37 13.71 -6.51
C ARG A 10 -9.02 13.39 -5.18
N ASN A 11 -10.30 13.70 -5.03
CA ASN A 11 -11.03 13.47 -3.79
C ASN A 11 -11.41 11.99 -3.69
N LEU A 12 -10.77 11.26 -2.78
CA LEU A 12 -11.05 9.83 -2.56
C LEU A 12 -12.51 9.55 -2.21
N ASP A 13 -13.25 10.52 -1.67
CA ASP A 13 -14.67 10.37 -1.34
C ASP A 13 -15.57 10.43 -2.58
N GLU A 14 -15.07 10.94 -3.71
CA GLU A 14 -15.77 11.02 -5.01
C GLU A 14 -15.27 9.97 -6.02
N MET A 15 -14.22 9.24 -5.69
CA MET A 15 -13.48 8.32 -6.58
C MET A 15 -13.90 6.83 -6.43
N GLY A 16 -15.00 6.54 -5.74
CA GLY A 16 -15.44 5.16 -5.48
C GLY A 16 -15.93 4.40 -6.72
N GLY A 17 -16.04 3.08 -6.59
CA GLY A 17 -16.70 2.22 -7.58
C GLY A 17 -15.89 1.90 -8.86
N TYR A 18 -14.55 2.01 -8.85
CA TYR A 18 -13.76 1.67 -10.04
C TYR A 18 -13.76 0.19 -10.40
N PHE A 19 -13.93 -0.71 -9.44
CA PHE A 19 -13.80 -2.15 -9.67
C PHE A 19 -14.78 -2.69 -10.72
N PRO A 20 -16.10 -2.39 -10.66
CA PRO A 20 -17.04 -2.84 -11.71
C PRO A 20 -16.86 -2.14 -13.06
N LEU A 21 -16.31 -0.92 -13.10
CA LEU A 21 -16.14 -0.14 -14.33
C LEU A 21 -14.86 -0.51 -15.10
N VAL A 22 -13.77 -0.76 -14.38
CA VAL A 22 -12.43 -1.03 -14.94
C VAL A 22 -11.72 -2.16 -14.16
N PRO A 23 -12.22 -3.40 -14.20
CA PRO A 23 -11.77 -4.50 -13.33
C PRO A 23 -10.30 -4.87 -13.52
N VAL A 24 -9.77 -4.80 -14.75
CA VAL A 24 -8.34 -5.06 -15.02
C VAL A 24 -7.46 -4.01 -14.34
N TYR A 25 -7.84 -2.73 -14.46
CA TYR A 25 -7.11 -1.65 -13.80
C TYR A 25 -7.21 -1.76 -12.28
N GLY A 26 -8.38 -2.10 -11.75
CA GLY A 26 -8.58 -2.39 -10.33
C GLY A 26 -7.69 -3.52 -9.82
N GLY A 27 -7.57 -4.61 -10.57
CA GLY A 27 -6.67 -5.72 -10.24
C GLY A 27 -5.19 -5.31 -10.21
N VAL A 28 -4.73 -4.53 -11.19
CA VAL A 28 -3.36 -3.98 -11.22
C VAL A 28 -3.14 -3.02 -10.05
N LEU A 29 -4.12 -2.16 -9.73
CA LEU A 29 -4.05 -1.24 -8.60
C LEU A 29 -3.91 -2.00 -7.27
N ILE A 30 -4.71 -3.06 -7.06
CA ILE A 30 -4.58 -3.94 -5.89
C ILE A 30 -3.17 -4.53 -5.87
N PHE A 31 -2.73 -5.20 -6.94
CA PHE A 31 -1.45 -5.89 -6.98
C PHE A 31 -0.26 -4.97 -6.68
N THR A 32 -0.21 -3.81 -7.35
CA THR A 32 0.86 -2.81 -7.15
C THR A 32 0.83 -2.22 -5.75
N SER A 33 -0.36 -1.98 -5.20
CA SER A 33 -0.52 -1.48 -3.83
C SER A 33 -0.11 -2.53 -2.80
N MET A 34 -0.45 -3.81 -3.03
CA MET A 34 0.03 -4.95 -2.22
C MET A 34 1.55 -5.09 -2.28
N ALA A 35 2.16 -4.85 -3.44
CA ALA A 35 3.61 -4.85 -3.60
C ALA A 35 4.27 -3.71 -2.81
N SER A 36 3.61 -2.55 -2.77
CA SER A 36 4.10 -1.38 -2.03
C SER A 36 3.96 -1.51 -0.50
N LEU A 37 3.00 -2.28 0.02
CA LEU A 37 2.82 -2.46 1.47
C LEU A 37 3.71 -3.55 2.07
N GLY A 38 4.54 -4.21 1.25
CA GLY A 38 5.46 -5.23 1.73
C GLY A 38 4.77 -6.57 2.01
N LEU A 39 3.81 -7.00 1.19
CA LEU A 39 3.18 -8.30 1.36
C LEU A 39 4.21 -9.44 1.16
N PRO A 40 4.24 -10.49 2.01
CA PRO A 40 5.16 -11.60 1.83
C PRO A 40 5.04 -12.23 0.44
N GLY A 41 6.18 -12.38 -0.24
CA GLY A 41 6.23 -12.86 -1.63
C GLY A 41 6.33 -11.76 -2.69
N LEU A 42 6.24 -10.48 -2.30
CA LEU A 42 6.50 -9.34 -3.17
C LEU A 42 7.84 -8.67 -2.81
N ASN A 43 8.39 -7.90 -3.75
CA ASN A 43 9.74 -7.32 -3.65
C ASN A 43 9.94 -6.47 -2.37
N GLY A 44 8.95 -5.64 -2.01
CA GLY A 44 9.04 -4.75 -0.84
C GLY A 44 9.32 -5.49 0.47
N PHE A 45 8.68 -6.65 0.66
CA PHE A 45 8.81 -7.43 1.90
C PHE A 45 10.24 -7.92 2.15
N VAL A 46 10.93 -8.39 1.10
CA VAL A 46 12.30 -8.93 1.24
C VAL A 46 13.25 -7.86 1.77
N SER A 47 13.12 -6.64 1.24
CA SER A 47 13.93 -5.50 1.68
C SER A 47 13.60 -5.09 3.11
N GLU A 48 12.32 -4.96 3.45
CA GLU A 48 11.88 -4.59 4.80
C GLU A 48 12.29 -5.62 5.86
N PHE A 49 12.11 -6.91 5.57
CA PHE A 49 12.48 -8.00 6.47
C PHE A 49 14.00 -8.01 6.75
N LEU A 50 14.82 -7.86 5.71
CA LEU A 50 16.28 -7.82 5.86
C LEU A 50 16.74 -6.62 6.70
N VAL A 51 16.12 -5.45 6.51
CA VAL A 51 16.43 -4.24 7.29
C VAL A 51 16.05 -4.44 8.77
N VAL A 52 14.85 -4.95 9.05
CA VAL A 52 14.38 -5.18 10.42
C VAL A 52 15.27 -6.21 11.12
N ARG A 53 15.54 -7.35 10.47
CA ARG A 53 16.46 -8.36 11.02
C ARG A 53 17.86 -7.76 11.21
N GLY A 54 18.40 -7.06 10.23
CA GLY A 54 19.75 -6.47 10.29
C GLY A 54 19.91 -5.48 11.45
N ALA A 55 18.90 -4.65 11.70
CA ALA A 55 18.91 -3.62 12.73
C ALA A 55 18.59 -4.16 14.13
N TRP A 56 17.82 -5.25 14.25
CA TRP A 56 17.36 -5.81 15.52
C TRP A 56 18.43 -5.98 16.61
N PRO A 57 19.61 -6.57 16.35
CA PRO A 57 20.61 -6.79 17.40
C PRO A 57 21.32 -5.50 17.89
N ILE A 58 21.28 -4.42 17.12
CA ILE A 58 22.00 -3.17 17.45
C ILE A 58 21.04 -2.10 17.97
N PHE A 59 19.84 -2.00 17.38
CA PHE A 59 18.90 -0.90 17.63
C PHE A 59 17.49 -1.40 17.97
N THR A 60 17.37 -2.47 18.76
CA THR A 60 16.10 -3.18 19.04
C THR A 60 14.92 -2.26 19.36
N PHE A 61 15.10 -1.29 20.26
CA PHE A 61 14.02 -0.36 20.63
C PHE A 61 13.56 0.52 19.46
N TRP A 62 14.50 1.10 18.72
CA TRP A 62 14.19 1.96 17.57
C TRP A 62 13.60 1.16 16.40
N THR A 63 14.09 -0.07 16.19
CA THR A 63 13.52 -0.99 15.21
C THR A 63 12.09 -1.39 15.60
N ALA A 64 11.81 -1.63 16.88
CA ALA A 64 10.44 -1.93 17.32
C ALA A 64 9.49 -0.73 17.09
N LEU A 65 9.97 0.49 17.35
CA LEU A 65 9.21 1.70 17.11
C LEU A 65 8.92 1.92 15.61
N SER A 66 9.88 1.63 14.73
CA SER A 66 9.70 1.81 13.28
C SER A 66 8.67 0.84 12.68
N MET A 67 8.47 -0.35 13.28
CA MET A 67 7.43 -1.29 12.85
C MET A 67 6.02 -0.71 12.99
N LEU A 68 5.77 0.23 13.91
CA LEU A 68 4.49 0.94 13.97
C LEU A 68 4.23 1.74 12.69
N GLY A 69 5.27 2.32 12.08
CA GLY A 69 5.19 3.00 10.79
C GLY A 69 4.78 2.05 9.66
N LEU A 70 5.25 0.81 9.67
CA LEU A 70 4.83 -0.24 8.72
C LEU A 70 3.34 -0.56 8.88
N LEU A 71 2.87 -0.65 10.13
CA LEU A 71 1.45 -0.89 10.42
C LEU A 71 0.56 0.24 9.89
N PHE A 72 0.93 1.50 10.14
CA PHE A 72 0.21 2.64 9.57
C PHE A 72 0.27 2.65 8.04
N THR A 73 1.39 2.19 7.47
CA THR A 73 1.58 2.10 6.03
C THR A 73 0.58 1.16 5.37
N GLY A 74 0.47 -0.06 5.90
CA GLY A 74 -0.54 -1.02 5.44
C GLY A 74 -1.97 -0.49 5.62
N ALA A 75 -2.26 0.15 6.76
CA ALA A 75 -3.60 0.66 7.05
C ALA A 75 -4.06 1.75 6.06
N TYR A 76 -3.19 2.72 5.70
CA TYR A 76 -3.58 3.76 4.75
C TYR A 76 -3.72 3.22 3.32
N ILE A 77 -2.86 2.28 2.91
CA ILE A 77 -2.92 1.67 1.57
C ILE A 77 -4.23 0.90 1.43
N LEU A 78 -4.56 0.05 2.40
CA LEU A 78 -5.79 -0.74 2.39
C LEU A 78 -7.03 0.15 2.37
N LYS A 79 -7.04 1.23 3.18
CA LYS A 79 -8.12 2.21 3.19
C LYS A 79 -8.28 2.93 1.85
N GLY A 80 -7.16 3.29 1.21
CA GLY A 80 -7.16 3.94 -0.11
C GLY A 80 -7.74 3.02 -1.20
N ILE A 81 -7.29 1.77 -1.24
CA ILE A 81 -7.82 0.75 -2.16
C ILE A 81 -9.32 0.58 -1.94
N ALA A 82 -9.75 0.36 -0.69
CA ALA A 82 -11.15 0.16 -0.35
C ALA A 82 -12.03 1.32 -0.82
N LYS A 83 -11.64 2.57 -0.55
CA LYS A 83 -12.38 3.76 -0.98
C LYS A 83 -12.40 3.99 -2.49
N SER A 84 -11.39 3.53 -3.21
CA SER A 84 -11.30 3.71 -4.65
C SER A 84 -12.05 2.61 -5.43
N LEU A 85 -12.11 1.40 -4.89
CA LEU A 85 -12.66 0.25 -5.59
C LEU A 85 -14.14 -0.01 -5.29
N HIS A 86 -14.56 0.26 -4.05
CA HIS A 86 -15.96 0.23 -3.62
C HIS A 86 -16.56 1.63 -3.68
#